data_AF-A0A9E4IXV8-F1
#
_entry.id   AF-A0A9E4IXV8-F1
#
_cell.length_a   1.000
_cell.length_b   1.000
_cell.length_c   1.000
_cell.angle_alpha   90.00
_cell.angle_beta   90.00
_cell.angle_gamma   90.00
#
_symmetry.space_group_name_H-M   'P 1'
#
loop_
_entity.id
_entity.type
_entity.pdbx_description
1 polymer ?
#
loop_
_entity_poly.entity_id
_entity_poly.type
_entity_poly.pdbx_seq_one_letter_code
_entity_poly.pdbx_strand_id
1 'polypeptide(L)'
;MTAAQNANIPPEPEGRRRLPIGIQTFRELREGGYYYVDKTGLLGRLVDGGKHYFLSRPRRFGKSLLVDTLKELFEGNRPLFEGLAIHDRWDWTASHPVVRLDFGAGDFGNPEHLPKAVLAQLDAAGEDAGVATRYEGYYASVFYACLAALGLDVRVEDSTSRGRLDLAVHWDAQVYLFEFKVAERASKGAALAQLRDRDYAGKYRSSDVPIHLIGVEFSQATRSLTAFDVAAG
;
A
#
# COMPACT_ATOMS: atom_id res chain seq x y z
N MET A 1 52.23 -0.83 -20.17
CA MET A 1 51.47 -0.56 -18.93
C MET A 1 50.51 -1.73 -18.71
N THR A 2 51.03 -2.94 -18.50
CA THR A 2 51.15 -3.63 -17.20
C THR A 2 49.83 -3.74 -16.46
N ALA A 3 49.14 -4.85 -16.74
CA ALA A 3 48.22 -5.52 -15.82
C ALA A 3 49.00 -5.82 -14.52
N ALA A 4 48.75 -5.03 -13.49
CA ALA A 4 49.28 -5.26 -12.16
C ALA A 4 48.15 -5.75 -11.24
N GLN A 5 48.36 -6.95 -10.72
CA GLN A 5 47.96 -7.42 -9.38
C GLN A 5 46.47 -7.71 -9.15
N ASN A 6 46.10 -8.99 -9.35
CA ASN A 6 45.11 -9.70 -8.54
C ASN A 6 45.65 -11.10 -8.15
N ALA A 7 46.91 -11.17 -7.74
CA ALA A 7 47.64 -12.42 -7.50
C ALA A 7 47.63 -12.90 -6.03
N ASN A 8 46.74 -12.37 -5.17
CA ASN A 8 46.82 -12.64 -3.72
C ASN A 8 45.47 -12.92 -3.05
N ILE A 9 44.44 -13.31 -3.80
CA ILE A 9 43.18 -13.79 -3.21
C ILE A 9 43.32 -15.31 -3.04
N PRO A 10 43.38 -15.85 -1.80
CA PRO A 10 43.38 -17.29 -1.60
C PRO A 10 42.11 -17.89 -2.23
N PRO A 11 42.19 -19.10 -2.81
CA PRO A 11 41.02 -19.75 -3.38
C PRO A 11 39.90 -19.83 -2.33
N GLU A 12 38.68 -19.49 -2.73
CA GLU A 12 37.49 -19.59 -1.88
C GLU A 12 37.41 -21.01 -1.30
N PRO A 13 37.32 -21.17 0.04
CA PRO A 13 37.24 -22.49 0.64
C PRO A 13 35.96 -23.21 0.18
N GLU A 14 36.08 -24.48 -0.20
CA GLU A 14 34.97 -25.28 -0.70
C GLU A 14 33.81 -25.31 0.30
N GLY A 15 32.59 -25.07 -0.18
CA GLY A 15 31.37 -25.06 0.64
C GLY A 15 31.03 -23.74 1.33
N ARG A 16 31.83 -22.68 1.17
CA ARG A 16 31.49 -21.35 1.70
C ARG A 16 30.44 -20.66 0.82
N ARG A 17 29.35 -20.20 1.44
CA ARG A 17 28.34 -19.39 0.75
C ARG A 17 28.81 -17.96 0.58
N ARG A 18 28.27 -17.24 -0.40
CA ARG A 18 28.59 -15.83 -0.60
C ARG A 18 27.90 -14.96 0.45
N LEU A 19 28.53 -13.85 0.84
CA LEU A 19 27.86 -12.84 1.65
C LEU A 19 26.90 -12.02 0.76
N PRO A 20 25.66 -11.73 1.22
CA PRO A 20 24.67 -11.02 0.42
C PRO A 20 24.91 -9.51 0.45
N ILE A 21 26.04 -9.05 -0.12
CA ILE A 21 26.40 -7.64 -0.14
C ILE A 21 25.57 -6.93 -1.21
N GLY A 22 24.73 -5.98 -0.80
CA GLY A 22 23.91 -5.17 -1.70
C GLY A 22 22.62 -5.83 -2.18
N ILE A 23 22.36 -7.09 -1.78
CA ILE A 23 21.14 -7.82 -2.15
C ILE A 23 19.98 -7.33 -1.29
N GLN A 24 18.89 -6.94 -1.95
CA GLN A 24 17.68 -6.41 -1.30
C GLN A 24 16.43 -7.23 -1.60
N THR A 25 16.55 -8.28 -2.41
CA THR A 25 15.46 -9.18 -2.81
C THR A 25 15.59 -10.49 -2.05
N PHE A 26 14.49 -10.95 -1.47
CA PHE A 26 14.43 -12.19 -0.70
C PHE A 26 14.60 -13.41 -1.61
N ARG A 27 14.02 -13.37 -2.81
CA ARG A 27 14.19 -14.42 -3.82
C ARG A 27 15.65 -14.66 -4.20
N GLU A 28 16.36 -13.62 -4.63
CA GLU A 28 17.78 -13.73 -4.99
C GLU A 28 18.63 -14.22 -3.81
N LEU A 29 18.31 -13.75 -2.60
CA LEU A 29 18.99 -14.17 -1.38
C LEU A 29 18.81 -15.67 -1.09
N ARG A 30 17.60 -16.21 -1.32
CA ARG A 30 17.27 -17.61 -1.05
C ARG A 30 17.77 -18.55 -2.14
N GLU A 31 17.67 -18.14 -3.41
CA GLU A 31 18.02 -18.96 -4.57
C GLU A 31 19.51 -18.84 -4.95
N GLY A 32 20.15 -17.70 -4.68
CA GLY A 32 21.52 -17.39 -5.12
C GLY A 32 22.66 -17.97 -4.28
N GLY A 33 22.39 -18.91 -3.37
CA GLY A 33 23.43 -19.59 -2.59
C GLY A 33 24.15 -18.70 -1.56
N TYR A 34 23.46 -17.69 -1.03
CA TYR A 34 24.02 -16.75 -0.05
C TYR A 34 23.84 -17.21 1.40
N TYR A 35 24.62 -16.63 2.31
CA TYR A 35 24.31 -16.70 3.73
C TYR A 35 23.05 -15.89 4.04
N TYR A 36 22.07 -16.54 4.65
CA TYR A 36 20.83 -15.91 5.13
C TYR A 36 20.71 -16.07 6.64
N VAL A 37 20.45 -14.97 7.34
CA VAL A 37 20.14 -15.00 8.78
C VAL A 37 18.63 -14.99 8.93
N ASP A 38 18.08 -16.14 9.31
CA ASP A 38 16.64 -16.31 9.45
C ASP A 38 16.05 -15.41 10.55
N LYS A 39 15.14 -14.55 10.13
CA LYS A 39 14.36 -13.64 10.98
C LYS A 39 12.86 -13.81 10.79
N THR A 40 12.45 -14.83 10.05
CA THR A 40 11.05 -15.03 9.67
C THR A 40 10.14 -15.30 10.87
N GLY A 41 10.66 -15.91 11.94
CA GLY A 41 9.93 -16.04 13.21
C GLY A 41 9.56 -14.72 13.88
N LEU A 42 10.27 -13.61 13.59
CA LEU A 42 9.87 -12.27 14.01
C LEU A 42 8.70 -11.74 13.16
N LEU A 43 8.65 -12.11 11.88
CA LEU A 43 7.55 -11.70 10.98
C LEU A 43 6.23 -12.29 11.44
N GLY A 44 6.20 -13.58 11.82
CA GLY A 44 4.98 -14.20 12.38
C GLY A 44 4.44 -13.41 13.57
N ARG A 45 5.32 -13.02 14.50
CA ARG A 45 4.92 -12.18 15.66
C ARG A 45 4.44 -10.78 15.27
N LEU A 46 4.98 -10.19 14.20
CA LEU A 46 4.52 -8.91 13.67
C LEU A 46 3.14 -9.06 13.02
N VAL A 47 2.89 -10.16 12.32
CA VAL A 47 1.58 -10.40 11.70
C VAL A 47 0.50 -10.64 12.77
N ASP A 48 0.81 -11.44 13.80
CA ASP A 48 -0.16 -11.81 14.82
C ASP A 48 -0.37 -10.74 15.91
N GLY A 49 0.62 -9.88 16.14
CA GLY A 49 0.72 -9.11 17.37
C GLY A 49 0.08 -7.72 17.39
N GLY A 50 -0.27 -7.12 16.26
CA GLY A 50 -0.58 -5.69 16.24
C GLY A 50 -1.16 -5.15 14.94
N LYS A 51 -1.90 -4.05 15.05
CA LYS A 51 -2.56 -3.39 13.92
C LYS A 51 -1.63 -2.46 13.12
N HIS A 52 -0.68 -1.81 13.79
CA HIS A 52 0.22 -0.83 13.19
C HIS A 52 1.62 -0.95 13.79
N TYR A 53 2.65 -0.95 12.94
CA TYR A 53 4.05 -1.02 13.36
C TYR A 53 4.86 0.13 12.80
N PHE A 54 5.49 0.90 13.70
CA PHE A 54 6.46 1.91 13.31
C PHE A 54 7.88 1.32 13.39
N LEU A 55 8.54 1.16 12.23
CA LEU A 55 9.89 0.61 12.13
C LEU A 55 10.93 1.71 11.88
N SER A 56 11.31 2.46 12.92
CA SER A 56 12.41 3.42 12.80
C SER A 56 13.78 2.73 12.79
N ARG A 57 14.38 2.58 11.60
CA ARG A 57 15.78 2.16 11.36
C ARG A 57 16.21 0.87 12.09
N PRO A 58 15.67 -0.30 11.70
CA PRO A 58 16.13 -1.57 12.27
C PRO A 58 17.53 -1.90 11.73
N ARG A 59 18.58 -1.60 12.52
CA ARG A 59 19.97 -1.87 12.15
C ARG A 59 20.16 -3.37 11.86
N ARG A 60 20.84 -3.69 10.76
CA ARG A 60 21.15 -5.07 10.32
C ARG A 60 19.93 -5.94 9.99
N PHE A 61 18.73 -5.36 9.92
CA PHE A 61 17.52 -6.08 9.51
C PHE A 61 17.24 -5.94 8.02
N GLY A 62 17.80 -4.91 7.38
CA GLY A 62 17.60 -4.62 5.96
C GLY A 62 16.15 -4.20 5.71
N LYS A 63 15.84 -2.90 5.75
CA LYS A 63 14.45 -2.43 5.60
C LYS A 63 13.84 -2.91 4.27
N SER A 64 14.57 -2.75 3.16
CA SER A 64 14.11 -3.19 1.84
C SER A 64 13.92 -4.71 1.79
N LEU A 65 14.92 -5.47 2.25
CA LEU A 65 14.83 -6.93 2.32
C LEU A 65 13.68 -7.42 3.20
N LEU A 66 13.42 -6.74 4.32
CA LEU A 66 12.31 -7.05 5.21
C LEU A 66 10.96 -6.86 4.51
N VAL A 67 10.75 -5.70 3.88
CA VAL A 67 9.53 -5.41 3.11
C VAL A 67 9.36 -6.41 1.96
N ASP A 68 10.45 -6.76 1.29
CA ASP A 68 10.47 -7.76 0.22
C ASP A 68 10.14 -9.17 0.76
N THR A 69 10.68 -9.55 1.90
CA THR A 69 10.38 -10.84 2.56
C THR A 69 8.89 -10.90 2.96
N LEU A 70 8.32 -9.81 3.48
CA LEU A 70 6.89 -9.74 3.79
C LEU A 70 6.04 -9.87 2.51
N LYS A 71 6.42 -9.18 1.43
CA LYS A 71 5.76 -9.33 0.13
C LYS A 71 5.74 -10.80 -0.32
N GLU A 72 6.90 -11.45 -0.38
CA GLU A 72 6.98 -12.84 -0.83
C GLU A 72 6.19 -13.80 0.08
N LEU A 73 6.10 -13.50 1.38
CA LEU A 73 5.32 -14.26 2.36
C LEU A 73 3.82 -14.14 2.12
N PHE A 74 3.30 -12.92 2.00
CA PHE A 74 1.86 -12.67 1.79
C PHE A 74 1.37 -13.09 0.41
N GLU A 75 2.22 -13.04 -0.61
CA GLU A 75 1.94 -13.60 -1.94
C GLU A 75 1.96 -15.14 -1.95
N GLY A 76 2.45 -15.79 -0.89
CA GLY A 76 2.42 -17.25 -0.76
C GLY A 76 3.54 -17.96 -1.51
N ASN A 77 4.70 -17.34 -1.68
CA ASN A 77 5.87 -17.94 -2.36
C ASN A 77 6.57 -19.01 -1.49
N ARG A 78 5.82 -20.06 -1.12
CA ARG A 78 6.22 -21.12 -0.18
C ARG A 78 7.65 -21.67 -0.38
N PRO A 79 8.13 -21.98 -1.61
CA PRO A 79 9.46 -22.54 -1.79
C PRO A 79 10.60 -21.66 -1.23
N LEU A 80 10.42 -20.33 -1.21
CA LEU A 80 11.43 -19.42 -0.65
C LEU A 80 11.58 -19.54 0.87
N PHE A 81 10.55 -20.04 1.54
CA PHE A 81 10.49 -20.12 3.00
C PHE A 81 10.86 -21.50 3.54
N GLU A 82 11.10 -22.49 2.69
CA GLU A 82 11.49 -23.84 3.12
C GLU A 82 12.74 -23.80 4.04
N GLY A 83 12.62 -24.48 5.18
CA GLY A 83 13.66 -24.55 6.21
C GLY A 83 13.81 -23.28 7.09
N LEU A 84 12.90 -22.30 6.97
CA LEU A 84 12.87 -21.11 7.82
C LEU A 84 11.83 -21.23 8.94
N ALA A 85 12.02 -20.50 10.04
CA ALA A 85 11.21 -20.58 11.25
C ALA A 85 9.71 -20.30 11.03
N ILE A 86 9.33 -19.52 10.02
CA ILE A 86 7.92 -19.23 9.69
C ILE A 86 7.25 -20.34 8.89
N HIS A 87 8.02 -21.22 8.23
CA HIS A 87 7.50 -22.14 7.21
C HIS A 87 6.31 -22.97 7.70
N ASP A 88 6.47 -23.62 8.86
CA ASP A 88 5.45 -24.53 9.39
C ASP A 88 4.34 -23.80 10.17
N ARG A 89 4.42 -22.48 10.27
CA ARG A 89 3.49 -21.63 11.04
C ARG A 89 2.61 -20.76 10.16
N TRP A 90 2.93 -20.67 8.87
CA TRP A 90 2.18 -19.87 7.91
C TRP A 90 1.11 -20.69 7.22
N ASP A 91 -0.06 -20.11 7.00
CA ASP A 91 -1.10 -20.70 6.18
C ASP A 91 -0.79 -20.45 4.69
N TRP A 92 -0.18 -21.44 4.04
CA TRP A 92 0.14 -21.39 2.62
C TRP A 92 -1.06 -21.58 1.68
N THR A 93 -2.25 -21.87 2.22
CA THR A 93 -3.48 -21.90 1.41
C THR A 93 -4.03 -20.49 1.16
N ALA A 94 -3.65 -19.53 2.00
CA ALA A 94 -3.95 -18.12 1.83
C ALA A 94 -2.84 -17.41 1.04
N SER A 95 -3.23 -16.68 -0.01
CA SER A 95 -2.37 -15.78 -0.77
C SER A 95 -3.11 -14.47 -0.99
N HIS A 96 -2.38 -13.37 -0.90
CA HIS A 96 -2.90 -12.02 -0.99
C HIS A 96 -2.17 -11.24 -2.08
N PRO A 97 -2.87 -10.42 -2.88
CA PRO A 97 -2.21 -9.41 -3.70
C PRO A 97 -1.51 -8.40 -2.79
N VAL A 98 -0.20 -8.20 -2.99
CA VAL A 98 0.60 -7.26 -2.20
C VAL A 98 0.91 -6.03 -3.02
N VAL A 99 0.44 -4.87 -2.56
CA VAL A 99 0.81 -3.58 -3.13
C VAL A 99 2.04 -3.05 -2.41
N ARG A 100 3.17 -2.96 -3.10
CA ARG A 100 4.40 -2.36 -2.59
C ARG A 100 4.59 -0.97 -3.19
N LEU A 101 4.50 0.05 -2.34
CA LEU A 101 4.79 1.43 -2.72
C LEU A 101 6.25 1.78 -2.34
N ASP A 102 7.03 2.18 -3.33
CA ASP A 102 8.41 2.65 -3.22
C ASP A 102 8.48 4.16 -3.49
N PHE A 103 9.16 4.87 -2.59
CA PHE A 103 9.42 6.30 -2.67
C PHE A 103 10.93 6.59 -2.59
N GLY A 104 11.77 5.57 -2.79
CA GLY A 104 13.23 5.69 -2.77
C GLY A 104 13.80 6.41 -3.99
N ALA A 105 13.01 6.53 -5.06
CA ALA A 105 13.34 7.27 -6.28
C ALA A 105 12.19 8.21 -6.65
N GLY A 106 12.53 9.40 -7.15
CA GLY A 106 11.56 10.44 -7.53
C GLY A 106 11.89 11.80 -6.92
N ASP A 107 11.39 12.86 -7.56
CA ASP A 107 11.43 14.21 -7.01
C ASP A 107 10.09 14.51 -6.33
N PHE A 108 10.09 14.58 -5.01
CA PHE A 108 8.90 14.90 -4.20
C PHE A 108 8.93 16.32 -3.63
N GLY A 109 9.81 17.19 -4.15
CA GLY A 109 9.79 18.62 -3.83
C GLY A 109 8.58 19.34 -4.42
N ASN A 110 7.98 18.78 -5.48
CA ASN A 110 6.73 19.24 -6.07
C ASN A 110 5.55 18.41 -5.55
N PRO A 111 4.53 19.04 -4.92
CA PRO A 111 3.32 18.36 -4.45
C PRO A 111 2.57 17.55 -5.51
N GLU A 112 2.74 17.84 -6.80
CA GLU A 112 2.10 17.08 -7.89
C GLU A 112 2.76 15.72 -8.17
N HIS A 113 4.02 15.54 -7.81
CA HIS A 113 4.77 14.34 -8.19
C HIS A 113 4.45 13.14 -7.31
N LEU A 114 4.15 13.37 -6.02
CA LEU A 114 3.77 12.29 -5.11
C LEU A 114 2.50 11.57 -5.58
N PRO A 115 1.38 12.27 -5.89
CA PRO A 115 0.23 11.64 -6.52
C PRO A 115 0.64 10.84 -7.76
N LYS A 116 1.29 11.46 -8.75
CA LYS A 116 1.70 10.78 -10.00
C LYS A 116 2.50 9.49 -9.75
N ALA A 117 3.43 9.51 -8.78
CA ALA A 117 4.26 8.35 -8.43
C ALA A 117 3.46 7.24 -7.73
N VAL A 118 2.58 7.56 -6.78
CA VAL A 118 1.68 6.58 -6.15
C VAL A 118 0.77 5.96 -7.21
N LEU A 119 0.19 6.81 -8.04
CA LEU A 119 -0.75 6.45 -9.10
C LEU A 119 -0.13 5.46 -10.10
N ALA A 120 1.09 5.73 -10.58
CA ALA A 120 1.80 4.84 -11.49
C ALA A 120 2.11 3.47 -10.86
N GLN A 121 2.43 3.44 -9.57
CA GLN A 121 2.73 2.19 -8.85
C GLN A 121 1.48 1.36 -8.57
N LEU A 122 0.34 2.01 -8.30
CA LEU A 122 -0.95 1.34 -8.16
C LEU A 122 -1.46 0.79 -9.49
N ASP A 123 -1.28 1.52 -10.60
CA ASP A 123 -1.62 1.05 -11.94
C ASP A 123 -0.82 -0.23 -12.26
N ALA A 124 0.50 -0.21 -12.05
CA ALA A 124 1.36 -1.38 -12.24
C ALA A 124 0.96 -2.57 -11.35
N ALA A 125 0.70 -2.33 -10.07
CA ALA A 125 0.26 -3.39 -9.15
C ALA A 125 -1.12 -3.95 -9.53
N GLY A 126 -2.02 -3.12 -10.05
CA GLY A 126 -3.33 -3.54 -10.55
C GLY A 126 -3.22 -4.42 -11.80
N GLU A 127 -2.34 -4.05 -12.74
CA GLU A 127 -2.02 -4.85 -13.92
C GLU A 127 -1.46 -6.22 -13.51
N ASP A 128 -0.48 -6.26 -12.61
CA ASP A 128 0.12 -7.49 -12.08
C ASP A 128 -0.91 -8.40 -11.39
N ALA A 129 -1.89 -7.81 -10.70
CA ALA A 129 -2.97 -8.54 -10.02
C ALA A 129 -4.15 -8.90 -10.94
N GLY A 130 -4.14 -8.50 -12.22
CA GLY A 130 -5.26 -8.72 -13.14
C GLY A 130 -6.52 -7.93 -12.79
N VAL A 131 -6.38 -6.83 -12.04
CA VAL A 131 -7.49 -5.98 -11.60
C VAL A 131 -7.58 -4.76 -12.52
N ALA A 132 -8.66 -4.66 -13.29
CA ALA A 132 -8.96 -3.45 -14.05
C ALA A 132 -9.30 -2.29 -13.10
N THR A 133 -8.40 -1.31 -12.98
CA THR A 133 -8.65 -0.10 -12.21
C THR A 133 -9.75 0.72 -12.89
N ARG A 134 -10.98 0.64 -12.38
CA ARG A 134 -12.01 1.62 -12.73
C ARG A 134 -11.63 2.95 -12.07
N TYR A 135 -11.48 4.00 -12.87
CA TYR A 135 -10.94 5.31 -12.43
C TYR A 135 -11.59 5.89 -11.16
N GLU A 136 -12.87 5.63 -10.90
CA GLU A 136 -13.57 6.09 -9.69
C GLU A 136 -13.11 5.33 -8.43
N GLY A 137 -13.17 3.99 -8.47
CA GLY A 137 -12.64 3.14 -7.38
C GLY A 137 -11.13 3.28 -7.17
N TYR A 138 -10.41 3.69 -8.21
CA TYR A 138 -8.99 3.99 -8.15
C TYR A 138 -8.67 5.20 -7.26
N TYR A 139 -9.32 6.35 -7.45
CA TYR A 139 -9.10 7.51 -6.58
C TYR A 139 -9.59 7.25 -5.15
N ALA A 140 -10.71 6.54 -4.99
CA ALA A 140 -11.16 6.08 -3.68
C ALA A 140 -10.08 5.24 -2.97
N SER A 141 -9.40 4.35 -3.71
CA SER A 141 -8.31 3.52 -3.18
C SER A 141 -7.07 4.33 -2.77
N VAL A 142 -6.72 5.37 -3.54
CA VAL A 142 -5.60 6.28 -3.20
C VAL A 142 -5.90 7.05 -1.93
N PHE A 143 -7.10 7.65 -1.84
CA PHE A 143 -7.53 8.37 -0.64
C PHE A 143 -7.56 7.43 0.57
N TYR A 144 -8.13 6.23 0.41
CA TYR A 144 -8.11 5.19 1.43
C TYR A 144 -6.69 4.88 1.90
N ALA A 145 -5.75 4.58 0.99
CA ALA A 145 -4.39 4.24 1.34
C ALA A 145 -3.68 5.38 2.10
N CYS A 146 -3.84 6.63 1.65
CA CYS A 146 -3.27 7.79 2.33
C CYS A 146 -3.85 7.99 3.74
N LEU A 147 -5.18 7.95 3.88
CA LEU A 147 -5.86 8.19 5.15
C LEU A 147 -5.64 7.06 6.15
N ALA A 148 -5.66 5.80 5.68
CA ALA A 148 -5.34 4.64 6.51
C ALA A 148 -3.86 4.66 6.97
N ALA A 149 -2.93 5.07 6.10
CA ALA A 149 -1.53 5.22 6.48
C ALA A 149 -1.29 6.32 7.54
N LEU A 150 -2.18 7.32 7.61
CA LEU A 150 -2.19 8.32 8.69
C LEU A 150 -2.79 7.79 10.01
N GLY A 151 -3.27 6.54 10.03
CA GLY A 151 -3.87 5.91 11.21
C GLY A 151 -5.29 6.40 11.53
N LEU A 152 -5.97 7.00 10.56
CA LEU A 152 -7.36 7.45 10.72
C LEU A 152 -8.31 6.25 10.69
N ASP A 153 -9.45 6.37 11.38
CA ASP A 153 -10.53 5.38 11.29
C ASP A 153 -11.29 5.59 9.97
N VAL A 154 -11.06 4.71 9.01
CA VAL A 154 -11.55 4.81 7.64
C VAL A 154 -12.46 3.61 7.32
N ARG A 155 -13.64 3.89 6.77
CA ARG A 155 -14.60 2.88 6.29
C ARG A 155 -14.83 3.06 4.80
N VAL A 156 -14.49 2.06 4.01
CA VAL A 156 -14.70 2.04 2.56
C VAL A 156 -16.01 1.35 2.20
N GLU A 157 -16.61 1.74 1.07
CA GLU A 157 -17.80 1.11 0.49
C GLU A 157 -18.96 0.96 1.50
N ASP A 158 -19.18 1.99 2.31
CA ASP A 158 -20.11 1.93 3.42
C ASP A 158 -21.57 1.94 2.95
N SER A 159 -22.26 0.81 3.17
CA SER A 159 -23.60 0.60 2.64
C SER A 159 -24.69 1.22 3.53
N THR A 160 -25.72 1.74 2.88
CA THR A 160 -26.96 2.26 3.46
C THR A 160 -28.17 1.70 2.71
N SER A 161 -29.39 1.92 3.22
CA SER A 161 -30.61 1.54 2.52
C SER A 161 -30.84 2.30 1.21
N ARG A 162 -30.12 3.40 0.97
CA ARG A 162 -30.28 4.28 -0.20
C ARG A 162 -29.14 4.22 -1.20
N GLY A 163 -28.08 3.49 -0.91
CA GLY A 163 -26.90 3.37 -1.76
C GLY A 163 -25.66 3.00 -0.97
N ARG A 164 -24.50 3.08 -1.62
CA ARG A 164 -23.20 2.80 -1.04
C ARG A 164 -22.32 4.04 -1.14
N LEU A 165 -21.82 4.48 0.00
CA LEU A 165 -20.87 5.57 0.11
C LEU A 165 -19.47 5.05 -0.21
N ASP A 166 -18.67 5.82 -0.95
CA ASP A 166 -17.31 5.37 -1.29
C ASP A 166 -16.39 5.29 -0.07
N LEU A 167 -16.40 6.33 0.78
CA LEU A 167 -15.47 6.44 1.90
C LEU A 167 -16.04 7.31 3.03
N ALA A 168 -15.95 6.83 4.27
CA ALA A 168 -16.20 7.58 5.49
C ALA A 168 -14.93 7.62 6.35
N VAL A 169 -14.64 8.77 6.95
CA VAL A 169 -13.52 8.95 7.88
C VAL A 169 -14.06 9.47 9.20
N HIS A 170 -13.69 8.81 10.29
CA HIS A 170 -13.94 9.27 11.64
C HIS A 170 -12.66 9.89 12.20
N TRP A 171 -12.72 11.17 12.54
CA TRP A 171 -11.58 11.88 13.12
C TRP A 171 -12.04 13.00 14.04
N ASP A 172 -11.40 13.12 15.20
CA ASP A 172 -11.60 14.19 16.18
C ASP A 172 -13.08 14.46 16.53
N ALA A 173 -13.83 13.39 16.84
CA ALA A 173 -15.27 13.45 17.10
C ALA A 173 -16.10 14.11 15.98
N GLN A 174 -15.66 13.92 14.72
CA GLN A 174 -16.35 14.36 13.51
C GLN A 174 -16.36 13.23 12.47
N VAL A 175 -17.28 13.34 11.52
CA VAL A 175 -17.44 12.38 10.41
C VAL A 175 -17.30 13.10 9.09
N TYR A 176 -16.48 12.54 8.20
CA TYR A 176 -16.25 13.05 6.85
C TYR A 176 -16.68 12.00 5.85
N LEU A 177 -17.69 12.31 5.03
CA LEU A 177 -18.26 11.42 4.03
C LEU A 177 -17.80 11.87 2.64
N PHE A 178 -17.04 11.03 1.97
CA PHE A 178 -16.48 11.30 0.66
C PHE A 178 -17.24 10.51 -0.41
N GLU A 179 -17.53 11.19 -1.52
CA GLU A 179 -17.99 10.58 -2.76
C GLU A 179 -17.06 11.05 -3.89
N PHE A 180 -16.65 10.12 -4.74
CA PHE A 180 -15.73 10.39 -5.84
C PHE A 180 -16.48 10.30 -7.18
N LYS A 181 -16.20 11.20 -8.12
CA LYS A 181 -16.70 11.11 -9.50
C LYS A 181 -15.62 11.41 -10.52
N VAL A 182 -15.77 10.82 -11.71
CA VAL A 182 -14.95 11.16 -12.88
C VAL A 182 -15.74 12.18 -13.72
N ALA A 183 -15.18 13.38 -13.88
CA ALA A 183 -15.83 14.55 -14.49
C ALA A 183 -16.27 14.30 -15.95
N GLU A 184 -15.56 13.47 -16.71
CA GLU A 184 -15.94 13.10 -18.07
C GLU A 184 -17.21 12.23 -18.12
N ARG A 185 -17.67 11.73 -16.97
CA ARG A 185 -18.84 10.85 -16.83
C ARG A 185 -19.96 11.48 -16.00
N ALA A 186 -19.79 12.70 -15.50
CA ALA A 186 -20.73 13.34 -14.59
C ALA A 186 -20.78 14.87 -14.78
N SER A 187 -21.90 15.49 -14.46
CA SER A 187 -21.99 16.94 -14.37
C SER A 187 -21.17 17.45 -13.19
N LYS A 188 -20.60 18.66 -13.30
CA LYS A 188 -19.89 19.30 -12.18
C LYS A 188 -20.79 19.37 -10.93
N GLY A 189 -20.27 18.97 -9.79
CA GLY A 189 -20.96 18.91 -8.50
C GLY A 189 -21.81 17.65 -8.31
N ALA A 190 -21.75 16.67 -9.22
CA ALA A 190 -22.50 15.42 -9.11
C ALA A 190 -22.11 14.61 -7.87
N ALA A 191 -20.84 14.66 -7.45
CA ALA A 191 -20.38 13.95 -6.26
C ALA A 191 -21.10 14.47 -5.00
N LEU A 192 -21.09 15.79 -4.78
CA LEU A 192 -21.77 16.39 -3.63
C LEU A 192 -23.30 16.26 -3.72
N ALA A 193 -23.86 16.35 -4.92
CA ALA A 193 -25.28 16.13 -5.14
C ALA A 193 -25.69 14.71 -4.72
N GLN A 194 -24.93 13.69 -5.11
CA GLN A 194 -25.20 12.31 -4.71
C GLN A 194 -25.17 12.11 -3.19
N LEU A 195 -24.19 12.69 -2.49
CA LEU A 195 -24.11 12.63 -1.02
C LEU A 195 -25.39 13.14 -0.36
N ARG A 196 -25.95 14.25 -0.89
CA ARG A 196 -27.19 14.86 -0.40
C ARG A 196 -28.42 14.04 -0.78
N ASP A 197 -28.54 13.66 -2.05
CA ASP A 197 -29.71 12.96 -2.59
C ASP A 197 -29.90 11.57 -1.96
N ARG A 198 -28.78 10.90 -1.64
CA ARG A 198 -28.81 9.58 -0.97
C ARG A 198 -28.92 9.67 0.55
N ASP A 199 -28.79 10.87 1.12
CA ASP A 199 -28.84 11.13 2.56
C ASP A 199 -27.89 10.20 3.36
N TYR A 200 -26.65 10.06 2.89
CA TYR A 200 -25.67 9.20 3.56
C TYR A 200 -25.34 9.68 4.98
N ALA A 201 -25.43 10.98 5.24
CA ALA A 201 -25.31 11.55 6.57
C ALA A 201 -26.32 10.97 7.57
N GLY A 202 -27.51 10.56 7.12
CA GLY A 202 -28.56 10.02 7.98
C GLY A 202 -28.12 8.84 8.85
N LYS A 203 -27.18 8.00 8.38
CA LYS A 203 -26.60 6.89 9.14
C LYS A 203 -25.78 7.35 10.36
N TYR A 204 -25.22 8.55 10.30
CA TYR A 204 -24.26 9.07 11.26
C TYR A 204 -24.87 10.10 12.22
N ARG A 205 -26.06 10.65 11.91
CA ARG A 205 -26.74 11.69 12.73
C ARG A 205 -27.02 11.28 14.17
N SER A 206 -27.16 9.99 14.47
CA SER A 206 -27.36 9.50 15.84
C SER A 206 -26.17 9.74 16.77
N SER A 207 -25.00 10.08 16.22
CA SER A 207 -23.77 10.24 16.99
C SER A 207 -23.58 11.66 17.55
N ASP A 208 -24.45 12.62 17.20
CA ASP A 208 -24.39 14.05 17.61
C ASP A 208 -23.03 14.72 17.38
N VAL A 209 -22.33 14.26 16.33
CA VAL A 209 -21.04 14.78 15.88
C VAL A 209 -21.21 15.58 14.59
N PRO A 210 -20.39 16.60 14.33
CA PRO A 210 -20.36 17.29 13.05
C PRO A 210 -20.12 16.31 11.88
N ILE A 211 -20.94 16.44 10.83
CA ILE A 211 -20.85 15.63 9.61
C ILE A 211 -20.51 16.56 8.44
N HIS A 212 -19.46 16.20 7.70
CA HIS A 212 -19.00 16.91 6.51
C HIS A 212 -19.21 16.04 5.29
N LEU A 213 -19.91 16.56 4.29
CA LEU A 213 -20.08 15.96 2.97
C LEU A 213 -19.00 16.52 2.04
N ILE A 214 -18.20 15.65 1.44
CA ILE A 214 -17.07 16.02 0.59
C ILE A 214 -17.23 15.35 -0.78
N GLY A 215 -17.63 16.13 -1.77
CA GLY A 215 -17.66 15.69 -3.16
C GLY A 215 -16.33 15.97 -3.83
N VAL A 216 -15.70 14.94 -4.40
CA VAL A 216 -14.42 15.09 -5.11
C VAL A 216 -14.57 14.60 -6.55
N GLU A 217 -14.19 15.45 -7.50
CA GLU A 217 -14.28 15.13 -8.92
C GLU A 217 -12.91 15.19 -9.57
N PHE A 218 -12.65 14.24 -10.48
CA PHE A 218 -11.38 14.10 -11.17
C PHE A 218 -11.58 14.06 -12.68
N SER A 219 -10.61 14.59 -13.41
CA SER A 219 -10.50 14.32 -14.84
C SER A 219 -9.70 13.04 -15.07
N GLN A 220 -10.28 12.13 -15.85
CA GLN A 220 -9.59 10.97 -16.39
C GLN A 220 -8.49 11.39 -17.38
N ALA A 221 -8.74 12.44 -18.18
CA ALA A 221 -7.80 12.89 -19.21
C ALA A 221 -6.54 13.55 -18.61
N THR A 222 -6.70 14.44 -17.63
CA THR A 222 -5.58 15.17 -17.03
C THR A 222 -5.06 14.54 -15.74
N ARG A 223 -5.73 13.49 -15.23
CA ARG A 223 -5.41 12.83 -13.95
C ARG A 223 -5.30 13.82 -12.78
N SER A 224 -6.18 14.83 -12.78
CA SER A 224 -6.17 15.92 -11.81
C SER A 224 -7.54 16.12 -11.18
N LEU A 225 -7.56 16.74 -10.01
CA LEU A 225 -8.79 17.17 -9.35
C LEU A 225 -9.42 18.33 -10.14
N THR A 226 -10.71 18.22 -10.46
CA THR A 226 -11.49 19.22 -11.18
C THR A 226 -12.51 19.94 -10.30
N ALA A 227 -12.98 19.30 -9.22
CA ALA A 227 -13.81 19.92 -8.20
C ALA A 227 -13.58 19.28 -6.82
N PHE A 228 -13.70 20.10 -5.78
CA PHE A 228 -13.65 19.70 -4.38
C PHE A 228 -14.67 20.55 -3.63
N ASP A 229 -15.84 19.98 -3.38
CA ASP A 229 -16.96 20.69 -2.78
C ASP A 229 -17.24 20.14 -1.38
N VAL A 230 -17.48 21.04 -0.43
CA VAL A 230 -17.73 20.69 0.98
C VAL A 230 -19.07 21.27 1.42
N ALA A 231 -19.84 20.49 2.17
CA ALA A 231 -21.07 20.94 2.82
C ALA A 231 -21.27 20.28 4.19
N ALA A 232 -22.11 20.87 5.03
CA ALA A 232 -22.61 20.21 6.22
C ALA A 232 -23.64 19.12 5.85
N GLY A 233 -23.63 17.99 6.59
CA GLY A 233 -24.50 16.82 6.40
C GLY A 233 -25.65 16.70 7.40
#